data_AF-A0A496Y5Z6-F1
#
_entry.id   AF-A0A496Y5Z6-F1
#
_cell.length_a   1.000
_cell.length_b   1.000
_cell.length_c   1.000
_cell.angle_alpha   90.00
_cell.angle_beta   90.00
_cell.angle_gamma   90.00
#
_symmetry.space_group_name_H-M   'P 1'
#
loop_
_entity.id
_entity.type
_entity.pdbx_description
1 polymer ?
#
loop_
_entity_poly.entity_id
_entity_poly.type
_entity_poly.pdbx_seq_one_letter_code
_entity_poly.pdbx_strand_id
1 'polypeptide(L)'
;MDKESYGLQREDKVLTGGKTKKADIAPGESSGPEINLEEILQLGREDLTRLLWSADRQIHKILRASSTIEEARNRLFKYFDTLERSYFNIYSTKKFKDLHDLKKRHAKWCIKVLKNIIRTEHEELTGSSALESLWKLAHPRSQKAPQVSESFLCELVFLFFGINGKFPFQPEEPPSPPFSGPYLSPGVARSRLLDNYAERIKGYLSRYPNGLDPEVIEKGRFMVRKIMAYFGGTPAEWKDYKWHLKNIIRKKSTIENLVELSEAERKGLEMAEAHRVPFQITPYYLSLFDPHSDSGRDAIVRAQVLPSKQYVQSVVEARQTGKSLDFMGENSTSPIKGITRRYIQVLILKAFDSCPQICVYCQRNWELKGLCQTRVERNTLQKAIEWIAANRNIEDVLITGGDPLTLDDNFMAWILERLGRIDHLQRIRISTRVPVTIPFRITEKLIDLVSSYHKLGSREICFVTHFESPLEMTPDALAAIQRIRNAGLSIYNQQVFTFFNSRRFETF
;
A
#
# COMPACT_ATOMS: atom_id res chain seq x y z
N MET A 1 -7.23 -48.85 -29.46
CA MET A 1 -8.33 -48.62 -30.41
C MET A 1 -9.28 -47.66 -29.72
N ASP A 2 -9.32 -46.36 -29.99
CA ASP A 2 -8.78 -45.62 -31.14
C ASP A 2 -8.14 -44.29 -30.71
N LYS A 3 -7.05 -43.99 -31.40
CA LYS A 3 -6.40 -42.68 -31.51
C LYS A 3 -7.01 -42.01 -32.74
N GLU A 4 -7.26 -40.71 -32.65
CA GLU A 4 -7.32 -39.68 -33.71
C GLU A 4 -8.30 -38.59 -33.24
N SER A 5 -8.07 -37.29 -33.29
CA SER A 5 -6.96 -36.49 -33.81
C SER A 5 -7.24 -35.05 -33.35
N TYR A 6 -6.34 -34.48 -32.55
CA TYR A 6 -6.32 -33.05 -32.22
C TYR A 6 -5.81 -32.28 -33.44
N GLY A 7 -6.68 -31.47 -34.06
CA GLY A 7 -6.34 -30.55 -35.15
C GLY A 7 -6.44 -29.10 -34.68
N LEU A 8 -5.40 -28.60 -34.01
CA LEU A 8 -5.19 -27.15 -33.80
C LEU A 8 -4.49 -26.59 -35.04
N GLN A 9 -5.24 -25.97 -35.96
CA GLN A 9 -4.65 -25.15 -37.01
C GLN A 9 -4.33 -23.76 -36.46
N ARG A 10 -3.04 -23.50 -36.25
CA ARG A 10 -2.48 -22.15 -36.12
C ARG A 10 -2.39 -21.56 -37.53
N GLU A 11 -3.12 -20.48 -37.80
CA GLU A 11 -2.82 -19.62 -38.94
C GLU A 11 -1.86 -18.52 -38.49
N ASP A 12 -0.60 -18.64 -38.93
CA ASP A 12 0.37 -17.56 -38.94
C ASP A 12 -0.02 -16.56 -40.04
N LYS A 13 -0.46 -15.36 -39.66
CA LYS A 13 -0.58 -14.23 -40.60
C LYS A 13 0.58 -13.27 -40.43
N VAL A 14 1.48 -13.38 -41.40
CA VAL A 14 2.56 -12.46 -41.77
C VAL A 14 2.04 -11.04 -41.94
N LEU A 15 2.62 -10.10 -41.20
CA LEU A 15 2.46 -8.66 -41.39
C LEU A 15 3.17 -8.24 -42.67
N THR A 16 2.40 -7.88 -43.71
CA THR A 16 2.89 -7.06 -44.83
C THR A 16 2.10 -5.76 -44.87
N GLY A 17 2.82 -4.64 -45.00
CA GLY A 17 2.26 -3.30 -44.88
C GLY A 17 1.42 -2.84 -46.07
N GLY A 18 0.61 -1.80 -45.84
CA GLY A 18 0.12 -0.95 -46.92
C GLY A 18 -1.28 -0.36 -46.73
N LYS A 19 -1.27 0.96 -46.49
CA LYS A 19 -2.23 1.98 -46.95
C LYS A 19 -3.56 2.18 -46.19
N THR A 20 -3.61 3.38 -45.64
CA THR A 20 -4.76 4.20 -45.23
C THR A 20 -6.00 4.05 -46.14
N LYS A 21 -7.12 3.65 -45.54
CA LYS A 21 -8.46 3.86 -46.10
C LYS A 21 -9.33 4.63 -45.11
N LYS A 22 -9.90 5.74 -45.59
CA LYS A 22 -10.92 6.56 -44.93
C LYS A 22 -12.13 5.69 -44.59
N ALA A 23 -12.61 5.78 -43.36
CA ALA A 23 -13.84 5.15 -42.91
C ALA A 23 -15.03 6.05 -43.24
N ASP A 24 -15.91 5.59 -44.12
CA ASP A 24 -17.28 6.06 -44.22
C ASP A 24 -18.15 5.11 -43.39
N ILE A 25 -18.86 5.65 -42.39
CA ILE A 25 -19.75 4.90 -41.50
C ILE A 25 -21.20 5.35 -41.75
N ALA A 26 -22.03 4.41 -42.20
CA ALA A 26 -23.49 4.53 -42.23
C ALA A 26 -24.09 4.19 -40.84
N PRO A 27 -25.29 4.69 -40.49
CA PRO A 27 -25.73 4.76 -39.09
C PRO A 27 -26.47 3.49 -38.65
N GLY A 28 -26.04 2.91 -37.53
CA GLY A 28 -26.73 1.85 -36.79
C GLY A 28 -26.61 2.09 -35.29
N GLU A 29 -27.78 2.11 -34.63
CA GLU A 29 -28.14 2.03 -33.20
C GLU A 29 -27.12 2.33 -32.09
N SER A 30 -27.57 3.18 -31.16
CA SER A 30 -26.90 3.86 -30.05
C SER A 30 -26.12 3.00 -29.03
N SER A 31 -24.93 2.54 -29.39
CA SER A 31 -23.84 2.36 -28.42
C SER A 31 -22.86 3.54 -28.56
N GLY A 32 -22.77 4.39 -27.54
CA GLY A 32 -21.78 5.47 -27.51
C GLY A 32 -20.36 4.93 -27.73
N PRO A 33 -19.42 5.74 -28.26
CA PRO A 33 -18.09 5.27 -28.63
C PRO A 33 -17.42 4.57 -27.43
N GLU A 34 -16.97 3.35 -27.66
CA GLU A 34 -16.28 2.54 -26.68
C GLU A 34 -14.97 3.26 -26.31
N ILE A 35 -14.87 3.73 -25.08
CA ILE A 35 -13.71 4.51 -24.62
C ILE A 35 -12.55 3.53 -24.42
N ASN A 36 -11.62 3.49 -25.38
CA ASN A 36 -10.40 2.71 -25.24
C ASN A 36 -9.42 3.46 -24.31
N LEU A 37 -9.23 2.89 -23.12
CA LEU A 37 -8.38 3.47 -22.07
C LEU A 37 -6.91 3.54 -22.50
N GLU A 38 -6.41 2.52 -23.20
CA GLU A 38 -5.00 2.45 -23.60
C GLU A 38 -4.67 3.48 -24.67
N GLU A 39 -5.59 3.72 -25.61
CA GLU A 39 -5.43 4.75 -26.63
C GLU A 39 -5.36 6.15 -26.01
N ILE A 40 -6.22 6.46 -25.03
CA ILE A 40 -6.23 7.77 -24.37
C ILE A 40 -4.91 8.03 -23.64
N LEU A 41 -4.34 7.02 -22.98
CA LEU A 41 -3.08 7.15 -22.25
C LEU A 41 -1.86 7.39 -23.15
N GLN A 42 -1.98 7.13 -24.45
CA GLN A 42 -0.93 7.37 -25.45
C GLN A 42 -1.10 8.70 -26.20
N LEU A 43 -2.19 9.44 -25.96
CA LEU A 43 -2.45 10.71 -26.64
C LEU A 43 -1.48 11.80 -26.15
N GLY A 44 -0.96 12.57 -27.12
CA GLY A 44 -0.19 13.77 -26.80
C GLY A 44 -1.05 14.87 -26.21
N ARG A 45 -0.40 15.85 -25.58
CA ARG A 45 -1.04 17.00 -24.91
C ARG A 45 -2.14 17.71 -25.71
N GLU A 46 -1.93 17.95 -27.01
CA GLU A 46 -2.91 18.65 -27.86
C GLU A 46 -4.18 17.83 -28.08
N ASP A 47 -4.03 16.53 -28.30
CA ASP A 47 -5.13 15.58 -28.48
C ASP A 47 -5.92 15.41 -27.19
N LEU A 48 -5.23 15.29 -26.05
CA LEU A 48 -5.86 15.25 -24.74
C LEU A 48 -6.65 16.53 -24.44
N THR A 49 -6.13 17.69 -24.82
CA THR A 49 -6.85 18.96 -24.64
C THR A 49 -8.11 19.01 -25.52
N ARG A 50 -8.05 18.55 -26.76
CA ARG A 50 -9.23 18.43 -27.63
C ARG A 50 -10.25 17.45 -27.06
N LEU A 51 -9.78 16.30 -26.56
CA LEU A 51 -10.60 15.28 -25.96
C LEU A 51 -11.31 15.79 -24.70
N LEU A 52 -10.59 16.49 -23.81
CA LEU A 52 -11.12 17.11 -22.59
C LEU A 52 -12.34 18.00 -22.88
N TRP A 53 -12.22 18.90 -23.86
CA TRP A 53 -13.31 19.81 -24.24
C TRP A 53 -14.46 19.12 -24.97
N SER A 54 -14.20 17.98 -25.61
CA SER A 54 -15.23 17.13 -26.20
C SER A 54 -15.97 16.30 -25.14
N ALA A 55 -15.30 15.92 -24.05
CA ALA A 55 -15.85 15.10 -22.97
C ALA A 55 -16.96 15.84 -22.21
N ASP A 56 -16.78 17.14 -21.95
CA ASP A 56 -17.85 18.02 -21.47
C ASP A 56 -17.77 19.43 -22.10
N ARG A 57 -18.60 19.65 -23.12
CA ARG A 57 -18.68 20.94 -23.84
C ARG A 57 -19.23 22.07 -22.97
N GLN A 58 -20.03 21.76 -21.95
CA GLN A 58 -20.65 22.79 -21.11
C GLN A 58 -19.62 23.37 -20.14
N ILE A 59 -18.75 22.54 -19.58
CA ILE A 59 -17.61 23.00 -18.77
C ILE A 59 -16.72 23.94 -19.60
N HIS A 60 -16.35 23.55 -20.83
CA HIS A 60 -15.53 24.41 -21.70
C HIS A 60 -16.21 25.76 -22.00
N LYS A 61 -17.52 25.77 -22.27
CA LYS A 61 -18.29 27.02 -22.47
C LYS A 61 -18.29 27.90 -21.23
N ILE A 62 -18.51 27.31 -20.05
CA ILE A 62 -18.50 28.04 -18.78
C ILE A 62 -17.12 28.70 -18.56
N LEU A 63 -16.04 27.94 -18.75
CA LEU A 63 -14.69 28.46 -18.59
C LEU A 63 -14.44 29.63 -19.55
N ARG A 64 -14.71 29.47 -20.86
CA ARG A 64 -14.53 30.53 -21.86
C ARG A 64 -15.38 31.78 -21.66
N ALA A 65 -16.58 31.63 -21.11
CA ALA A 65 -17.49 32.75 -20.89
C ALA A 65 -17.25 33.47 -19.56
N SER A 66 -16.31 32.98 -18.74
CA SER A 66 -16.03 33.54 -17.42
C SER A 66 -14.81 34.45 -17.51
N SER A 67 -15.01 35.71 -17.10
CA SER A 67 -13.97 36.74 -17.12
C SER A 67 -12.94 36.56 -16.01
N THR A 68 -13.36 35.99 -14.88
CA THR A 68 -12.50 35.74 -13.71
C THR A 68 -12.58 34.29 -13.25
N ILE A 69 -11.58 33.85 -12.48
CA ILE A 69 -11.52 32.51 -11.88
C ILE A 69 -12.66 32.31 -10.87
N GLU A 70 -13.01 33.35 -10.11
CA GLU A 70 -14.12 33.31 -9.15
C GLU A 70 -15.47 33.12 -9.86
N GLU A 71 -15.69 33.84 -10.96
CA GLU A 71 -16.88 33.68 -11.80
C GLU A 71 -16.95 32.26 -12.39
N ALA A 72 -15.82 31.75 -12.91
CA ALA A 72 -15.72 30.40 -13.43
C ALA A 72 -16.09 29.36 -12.37
N ARG A 73 -15.56 29.51 -11.14
CA ARG A 73 -15.85 28.63 -10.01
C ARG A 73 -17.35 28.61 -9.70
N ASN A 74 -17.97 29.77 -9.48
CA ASN A 74 -19.38 29.87 -9.13
C ASN A 74 -20.29 29.27 -10.21
N ARG A 75 -19.99 29.53 -11.49
CA ARG A 75 -20.75 28.98 -12.62
C ARG A 75 -20.59 27.46 -12.75
N LEU A 76 -19.39 26.92 -12.51
CA LEU A 76 -19.15 25.48 -12.51
C LEU A 76 -19.89 24.78 -11.36
N PHE A 77 -19.84 25.32 -10.14
CA PHE A 77 -20.59 24.77 -9.01
C PHE A 77 -22.09 24.72 -9.30
N LYS A 78 -22.66 25.80 -9.85
CA LYS A 78 -24.08 25.84 -10.26
C LYS A 78 -24.40 24.79 -11.33
N TYR A 79 -23.51 24.60 -12.31
CA TYR A 79 -23.66 23.55 -13.32
C TYR A 79 -23.65 22.15 -12.69
N PHE A 80 -22.71 21.89 -11.80
CA PHE A 80 -22.58 20.61 -11.12
C PHE A 80 -23.77 20.29 -10.21
N ASP A 81 -24.27 21.26 -9.44
CA ASP A 81 -25.48 21.08 -8.62
C ASP A 81 -26.71 20.72 -9.48
N THR A 82 -26.83 21.38 -10.64
CA THR A 82 -27.90 21.10 -11.60
C THR A 82 -27.77 19.68 -12.16
N LEU A 83 -26.54 19.26 -12.47
CA LEU A 83 -26.25 17.93 -13.01
C LEU A 83 -26.50 16.83 -11.96
N GLU A 84 -26.09 17.02 -10.70
CA GLU A 84 -26.37 16.08 -9.60
C GLU A 84 -27.86 15.87 -9.38
N ARG A 85 -28.66 16.94 -9.46
CA ARG A 85 -30.13 16.88 -9.39
C ARG A 85 -30.75 16.17 -10.59
N SER A 86 -30.06 16.14 -11.74
CA SER A 86 -30.55 15.48 -12.95
C SER A 86 -30.39 13.96 -12.92
N TYR A 87 -29.42 13.43 -12.15
CA TYR A 87 -29.12 11.99 -12.11
C TYR A 87 -30.18 11.15 -11.39
N PHE A 88 -30.81 11.68 -10.34
CA PHE A 88 -31.87 11.00 -9.58
C PHE A 88 -33.12 11.88 -9.49
N ASN A 89 -33.44 12.54 -10.60
CA ASN A 89 -34.60 13.42 -10.64
C ASN A 89 -35.89 12.60 -10.49
N ILE A 90 -36.89 13.14 -9.78
CA ILE A 90 -38.22 12.53 -9.62
C ILE A 90 -38.97 12.39 -10.96
N TYR A 91 -38.61 13.20 -11.97
CA TYR A 91 -39.22 13.18 -13.29
C TYR A 91 -38.51 12.20 -14.23
N SER A 92 -39.24 11.18 -14.69
CA SER A 92 -38.74 10.04 -15.48
C SER A 92 -38.40 10.34 -16.94
N THR A 93 -38.61 11.54 -17.45
CA THR A 93 -38.49 11.89 -18.89
C THR A 93 -37.17 12.58 -19.27
N LYS A 94 -36.13 12.53 -18.42
CA LYS A 94 -34.89 13.30 -18.60
C LYS A 94 -33.71 12.49 -19.15
N LYS A 95 -32.71 13.23 -19.67
CA LYS A 95 -31.45 12.81 -20.31
C LYS A 95 -30.73 11.58 -19.73
N PHE A 96 -30.88 11.27 -18.44
CA PHE A 96 -30.19 10.17 -17.76
C PHE A 96 -31.14 9.09 -17.21
N LYS A 97 -32.40 9.04 -17.66
CA LYS A 97 -33.38 8.04 -17.22
C LYS A 97 -32.82 6.62 -17.33
N ASP A 98 -32.33 6.28 -18.52
CA ASP A 98 -31.87 4.94 -18.88
C ASP A 98 -30.43 4.65 -18.41
N LEU A 99 -29.80 5.59 -17.72
CA LEU A 99 -28.47 5.38 -17.16
C LEU A 99 -28.56 4.48 -15.92
N HIS A 100 -27.80 3.38 -15.89
CA HIS A 100 -27.75 2.46 -14.76
C HIS A 100 -27.41 3.16 -13.43
N ASP A 101 -28.01 2.76 -12.32
CA ASP A 101 -27.88 3.43 -11.02
C ASP A 101 -26.44 3.52 -10.50
N LEU A 102 -25.63 2.49 -10.71
CA LEU A 102 -24.20 2.54 -10.40
C LEU A 102 -23.46 3.60 -11.24
N LYS A 103 -23.82 3.79 -12.53
CA LYS A 103 -23.25 4.86 -13.35
C LYS A 103 -23.69 6.24 -12.85
N LYS A 104 -24.95 6.40 -12.45
CA LYS A 104 -25.47 7.63 -11.83
C LYS A 104 -24.73 7.95 -10.52
N ARG A 105 -24.53 6.96 -9.65
CA ARG A 105 -23.76 7.13 -8.40
C ARG A 105 -22.30 7.50 -8.68
N HIS A 106 -21.65 6.79 -9.61
CA HIS A 106 -20.28 7.09 -10.02
C HIS A 106 -20.15 8.53 -10.56
N ALA A 107 -21.09 8.98 -11.39
CA ALA A 107 -21.08 10.35 -11.89
C ALA A 107 -21.17 11.40 -10.77
N LYS A 108 -22.02 11.17 -9.75
CA LYS A 108 -22.06 12.05 -8.56
C LYS A 108 -20.74 12.04 -7.78
N TRP A 109 -20.07 10.89 -7.67
CA TRP A 109 -18.74 10.82 -7.08
C TRP A 109 -17.72 11.63 -7.87
N CYS A 110 -17.68 11.52 -9.21
CA CYS A 110 -16.80 12.33 -10.04
C CYS A 110 -17.10 13.83 -9.91
N ILE A 111 -18.37 14.24 -9.83
CA ILE A 111 -18.75 15.62 -9.56
C ILE A 111 -18.21 16.10 -8.21
N LYS A 112 -18.38 15.30 -7.15
CA LYS A 112 -17.86 15.61 -5.82
C LYS A 112 -16.34 15.77 -5.83
N VAL A 113 -15.62 14.88 -6.51
CA VAL A 113 -14.16 14.96 -6.67
C VAL A 113 -13.77 16.24 -7.40
N LEU A 114 -14.40 16.56 -8.53
CA LEU A 114 -14.08 17.77 -9.28
C LEU A 114 -14.39 19.04 -8.50
N LYS A 115 -15.52 19.09 -7.77
CA LYS A 115 -15.85 20.18 -6.85
C LYS A 115 -14.72 20.38 -5.83
N ASN A 116 -14.25 19.31 -5.18
CA ASN A 116 -13.14 19.39 -4.24
C ASN A 116 -11.85 19.90 -4.90
N ILE A 117 -11.48 19.41 -6.09
CA ILE A 117 -10.28 19.84 -6.81
C ILE A 117 -10.27 21.36 -7.06
N ILE A 118 -11.43 21.99 -7.29
CA ILE A 118 -11.54 23.43 -7.59
C ILE A 118 -11.92 24.31 -6.38
N ARG A 119 -11.92 23.77 -5.15
CA ARG A 119 -12.17 24.57 -3.94
C ARG A 119 -10.93 25.36 -3.55
N THR A 120 -11.13 26.62 -3.17
CA THR A 120 -10.05 27.53 -2.73
C THR A 120 -9.23 26.96 -1.58
N GLU A 121 -9.86 26.31 -0.59
CA GLU A 121 -9.17 25.63 0.52
C GLU A 121 -8.10 24.63 0.04
N HIS A 122 -8.38 23.87 -1.01
CA HIS A 122 -7.42 22.89 -1.54
C HIS A 122 -6.35 23.56 -2.42
N GLU A 123 -6.69 24.65 -3.10
CA GLU A 123 -5.72 25.46 -3.85
C GLU A 123 -4.70 26.10 -2.89
N GLU A 124 -5.15 26.61 -1.73
CA GLU A 124 -4.31 27.16 -0.66
C GLU A 124 -3.39 26.09 -0.06
N LEU A 125 -3.93 24.91 0.28
CA LEU A 125 -3.14 23.81 0.86
C LEU A 125 -2.08 23.24 -0.10
N THR A 126 -2.38 23.20 -1.40
CA THR A 126 -1.46 22.66 -2.41
C THR A 126 -0.52 23.71 -3.01
N GLY A 127 -0.81 25.00 -2.81
CA GLY A 127 -0.12 26.10 -3.47
C GLY A 127 -0.32 26.13 -5.00
N SER A 128 -1.32 25.42 -5.53
CA SER A 128 -1.58 25.30 -6.96
C SER A 128 -3.07 25.30 -7.27
N SER A 129 -3.48 25.98 -8.36
CA SER A 129 -4.88 26.06 -8.76
C SER A 129 -5.16 25.23 -10.02
N ALA A 130 -5.87 24.11 -9.83
CA ALA A 130 -6.36 23.29 -10.93
C ALA A 130 -7.39 24.04 -11.79
N LEU A 131 -8.24 24.86 -11.16
CA LEU A 131 -9.21 25.68 -11.86
C LEU A 131 -8.53 26.76 -12.71
N GLU A 132 -7.51 27.42 -12.18
CA GLU A 132 -6.73 28.39 -12.95
C GLU A 132 -6.08 27.75 -14.17
N SER A 133 -5.51 26.54 -14.00
CA SER A 133 -4.91 25.78 -15.10
C SER A 133 -5.94 25.45 -16.18
N LEU A 134 -7.13 24.98 -15.79
CA LEU A 134 -8.27 24.75 -16.70
C LEU A 134 -8.75 26.02 -17.41
N TRP A 135 -8.86 27.12 -16.67
CA TRP A 135 -9.31 28.40 -17.20
C TRP A 135 -8.31 28.96 -18.21
N LYS A 136 -7.00 28.88 -17.93
CA LYS A 136 -5.93 29.26 -18.87
C LYS A 136 -5.93 28.38 -20.11
N LEU A 137 -6.15 27.06 -19.98
CA LEU A 137 -6.27 26.15 -21.13
C LEU A 137 -7.47 26.51 -22.04
N ALA A 138 -8.56 27.00 -21.47
CA ALA A 138 -9.73 27.46 -22.22
C ALA A 138 -9.50 28.81 -22.96
N HIS A 139 -8.49 29.58 -22.55
CA HIS A 139 -8.13 30.90 -23.07
C HIS A 139 -6.70 30.97 -23.68
N PRO A 140 -6.42 30.26 -24.78
CA PRO A 140 -5.08 30.15 -25.34
C PRO A 140 -4.48 31.46 -25.90
N ARG A 141 -5.28 32.52 -26.04
CA ARG A 141 -4.86 33.80 -26.63
C ARG A 141 -4.52 34.90 -25.61
N SER A 142 -4.83 34.72 -24.33
CA SER A 142 -4.70 35.79 -23.33
C SER A 142 -3.50 35.64 -22.39
N GLN A 143 -2.85 34.47 -22.31
CA GLN A 143 -1.69 34.22 -21.43
C GLN A 143 -0.78 33.11 -21.98
N LYS A 144 0.48 33.01 -21.49
CA LYS A 144 1.34 31.83 -21.73
C LYS A 144 0.56 30.56 -21.36
N ALA A 145 0.49 29.60 -22.28
CA ALA A 145 -0.20 28.33 -22.04
C ALA A 145 0.32 27.69 -20.74
N PRO A 146 -0.57 27.25 -19.84
CA PRO A 146 -0.15 26.72 -18.55
C PRO A 146 0.70 25.47 -18.78
N GLN A 147 1.78 25.27 -18.04
CA GLN A 147 2.51 23.99 -18.07
C GLN A 147 1.72 22.95 -17.28
N VAL A 148 0.81 22.27 -17.98
CA VAL A 148 0.09 21.10 -17.45
C VAL A 148 0.71 19.83 -18.04
N SER A 149 0.84 18.80 -17.21
CA SER A 149 1.29 17.48 -17.65
C SER A 149 0.20 16.74 -18.42
N GLU A 150 0.59 15.75 -19.20
CA GLU A 150 -0.35 14.82 -19.88
C GLU A 150 -1.17 14.05 -18.84
N SER A 151 -0.55 13.62 -17.73
CA SER A 151 -1.24 12.96 -16.62
C SER A 151 -2.38 13.81 -16.03
N PHE A 152 -2.15 15.12 -15.84
CA PHE A 152 -3.19 16.03 -15.37
C PHE A 152 -4.37 16.11 -16.33
N LEU A 153 -4.08 16.22 -17.64
CA LEU A 153 -5.13 16.25 -18.67
C LEU A 153 -5.90 14.93 -18.73
N CYS A 154 -5.22 13.79 -18.66
CA CYS A 154 -5.84 12.47 -18.60
C CYS A 154 -6.81 12.36 -17.42
N GLU A 155 -6.40 12.79 -16.22
CA GLU A 155 -7.24 12.74 -15.02
C GLU A 155 -8.52 13.56 -15.20
N LEU A 156 -8.42 14.76 -15.76
CA LEU A 156 -9.59 15.60 -16.03
C LEU A 156 -10.49 15.06 -17.15
N VAL A 157 -9.92 14.47 -18.20
CA VAL A 157 -10.68 13.76 -19.25
C VAL A 157 -11.53 12.66 -18.63
N PHE A 158 -10.94 11.82 -17.79
CA PHE A 158 -11.65 10.73 -17.11
C PHE A 158 -12.71 11.24 -16.12
N LEU A 159 -12.42 12.33 -15.40
CA LEU A 159 -13.43 12.97 -14.56
C LEU A 159 -14.60 13.49 -15.38
N PHE A 160 -14.38 14.12 -16.52
CA PHE A 160 -15.46 14.66 -17.36
C PHE A 160 -16.29 13.55 -18.00
N PHE A 161 -15.65 12.47 -18.42
CA PHE A 161 -16.31 11.24 -18.84
C PHE A 161 -17.16 10.63 -17.73
N GLY A 162 -16.60 10.50 -16.52
CA GLY A 162 -17.30 10.02 -15.33
C GLY A 162 -18.51 10.89 -14.97
N ILE A 163 -18.34 12.22 -14.96
CA ILE A 163 -19.39 13.22 -14.73
C ILE A 163 -20.54 13.09 -15.72
N ASN A 164 -20.31 12.56 -16.92
CA ASN A 164 -21.32 12.35 -17.95
C ASN A 164 -21.83 10.90 -18.03
N GLY A 165 -21.45 10.03 -17.08
CA GLY A 165 -21.81 8.60 -17.09
C GLY A 165 -21.16 7.79 -18.21
N LYS A 166 -20.19 8.39 -18.91
CA LYS A 166 -19.45 7.80 -20.03
C LYS A 166 -18.16 7.19 -19.52
N PHE A 167 -18.24 6.20 -18.65
CA PHE A 167 -17.08 5.38 -18.31
C PHE A 167 -17.38 3.94 -18.71
N PRO A 168 -16.36 3.16 -19.09
CA PRO A 168 -16.52 1.73 -19.38
C PRO A 168 -16.96 1.04 -18.10
N PHE A 169 -18.27 0.98 -17.94
CA PHE A 169 -18.97 0.23 -16.94
C PHE A 169 -19.86 -0.71 -17.72
N GLN A 170 -19.37 -1.94 -17.80
CA GLN A 170 -20.22 -3.10 -18.01
C GLN A 170 -20.75 -3.45 -16.62
N PRO A 171 -21.98 -3.04 -16.26
CA PRO A 171 -22.76 -4.00 -15.53
C PRO A 171 -22.96 -5.10 -16.58
N GLU A 172 -22.17 -6.16 -16.51
CA GLU A 172 -22.87 -7.42 -16.57
C GLU A 172 -23.82 -7.31 -15.37
N GLU A 173 -25.03 -6.76 -15.59
CA GLU A 173 -26.14 -7.25 -14.81
C GLU A 173 -25.96 -8.75 -14.95
N PRO A 174 -25.67 -9.50 -13.85
CA PRO A 174 -25.80 -10.93 -13.96
C PRO A 174 -27.18 -11.08 -14.56
N PRO A 175 -27.31 -11.67 -15.77
CA PRO A 175 -28.60 -11.72 -16.44
C PRO A 175 -29.58 -12.13 -15.37
N SER A 176 -30.65 -11.35 -15.13
CA SER A 176 -31.67 -11.64 -14.11
C SER A 176 -31.79 -13.15 -14.02
N PRO A 177 -31.42 -13.74 -12.88
CA PRO A 177 -30.64 -14.96 -12.90
C PRO A 177 -31.22 -15.96 -13.89
N PRO A 178 -30.45 -16.55 -14.82
CA PRO A 178 -30.94 -17.66 -15.60
C PRO A 178 -30.98 -18.89 -14.68
N PHE A 179 -31.66 -18.81 -13.52
CA PHE A 179 -32.07 -19.97 -12.76
C PHE A 179 -33.17 -20.75 -13.51
N SER A 180 -33.63 -20.25 -14.67
CA SER A 180 -34.73 -20.82 -15.46
C SER A 180 -34.52 -20.69 -16.99
N GLY A 181 -33.29 -20.93 -17.48
CA GLY A 181 -33.03 -21.09 -18.92
C GLY A 181 -33.12 -22.57 -19.33
N PRO A 182 -33.71 -22.92 -20.50
CA PRO A 182 -33.97 -24.32 -20.87
C PRO A 182 -32.73 -25.19 -21.14
N TYR A 183 -31.53 -24.61 -21.19
CA TYR A 183 -30.33 -25.28 -21.74
C TYR A 183 -29.11 -25.33 -20.79
N LEU A 184 -29.15 -24.73 -19.61
CA LEU A 184 -28.06 -24.82 -18.62
C LEU A 184 -28.60 -24.92 -17.20
N SER A 185 -28.07 -25.87 -16.42
CA SER A 185 -28.40 -25.93 -15.00
C SER A 185 -27.91 -24.65 -14.32
N PRO A 186 -28.67 -24.09 -13.38
CA PRO A 186 -28.31 -22.79 -12.85
C PRO A 186 -26.99 -22.73 -12.06
N GLY A 187 -26.58 -23.87 -11.50
CA GLY A 187 -25.27 -24.01 -10.86
C GLY A 187 -24.12 -23.82 -11.86
N VAL A 188 -24.25 -24.34 -13.08
CA VAL A 188 -23.24 -24.18 -14.13
C VAL A 188 -23.18 -22.72 -14.62
N ALA A 189 -24.34 -22.07 -14.78
CA ALA A 189 -24.40 -20.65 -15.14
C ALA A 189 -23.74 -19.77 -14.06
N ARG A 190 -24.00 -20.04 -12.77
CA ARG A 190 -23.35 -19.36 -11.66
C ARG A 190 -21.84 -19.60 -11.62
N SER A 191 -21.38 -20.84 -11.86
CA SER A 191 -19.95 -21.15 -11.87
C SER A 191 -19.21 -20.35 -12.94
N ARG A 192 -19.75 -20.31 -14.18
CA ARG A 192 -19.16 -19.52 -15.27
C ARG A 192 -19.07 -18.03 -14.94
N LEU A 193 -20.09 -17.48 -14.27
CA LEU A 193 -20.05 -16.09 -13.80
C LEU A 193 -18.93 -15.86 -12.76
N LEU A 194 -18.76 -16.80 -11.81
CA LEU A 194 -17.69 -16.73 -10.82
C LEU A 194 -16.30 -16.87 -11.47
N ASP A 195 -16.17 -17.70 -12.51
CA ASP A 195 -14.95 -17.84 -13.29
C ASP A 195 -14.60 -16.50 -13.99
N ASN A 196 -15.58 -15.85 -14.62
CA ASN A 196 -15.39 -14.51 -15.22
C ASN A 196 -14.94 -13.47 -14.17
N TYR A 197 -15.53 -13.49 -12.96
CA TYR A 197 -15.07 -12.62 -11.86
C TYR A 197 -13.66 -12.95 -11.41
N ALA A 198 -13.32 -14.23 -11.29
CA ALA A 198 -11.99 -14.67 -10.90
C ALA A 198 -10.93 -14.26 -11.94
N GLU A 199 -11.22 -14.39 -13.23
CA GLU A 199 -10.34 -13.93 -14.32
C GLU A 199 -10.10 -12.42 -14.26
N ARG A 200 -11.16 -11.63 -14.03
CA ARG A 200 -11.04 -10.18 -13.85
C ARG A 200 -10.18 -9.83 -12.64
N ILE A 201 -10.41 -10.47 -11.49
CA ILE A 201 -9.61 -10.27 -10.28
C ILE A 201 -8.15 -10.64 -10.54
N LYS A 202 -7.89 -11.80 -11.15
CA LYS A 202 -6.53 -12.23 -11.53
C LYS A 202 -5.85 -11.22 -12.44
N GLY A 203 -6.54 -10.68 -13.44
CA GLY A 203 -6.00 -9.65 -14.35
C GLY A 203 -5.71 -8.29 -13.67
N TYR A 204 -6.34 -7.98 -12.54
CA TYR A 204 -5.96 -6.82 -11.72
C TYR A 204 -4.78 -7.14 -10.80
N LEU A 205 -4.82 -8.30 -10.12
CA LEU A 205 -3.75 -8.71 -9.19
C LEU A 205 -2.43 -8.95 -9.91
N SER A 206 -2.45 -9.49 -11.14
CA SER A 206 -1.23 -9.76 -11.93
C SER A 206 -0.47 -8.50 -12.34
N ARG A 207 -1.04 -7.30 -12.15
CA ARG A 207 -0.38 -6.01 -12.40
C ARG A 207 0.62 -5.66 -11.29
N TYR A 208 0.46 -6.27 -10.12
CA TYR A 208 1.26 -6.00 -8.93
C TYR A 208 2.21 -7.17 -8.68
N PRO A 209 3.52 -6.97 -8.79
CA PRO A 209 4.47 -8.03 -8.53
C PRO A 209 4.46 -8.43 -7.05
N ASN A 210 4.75 -9.70 -6.79
CA ASN A 210 4.88 -10.24 -5.44
C ASN A 210 6.26 -10.91 -5.26
N GLY A 211 6.62 -11.19 -4.01
CA GLY A 211 7.93 -11.75 -3.65
C GLY A 211 8.22 -13.15 -4.19
N LEU A 212 7.24 -13.82 -4.81
CA LEU A 212 7.38 -15.15 -5.41
C LEU A 212 7.52 -15.12 -6.93
N ASP A 213 7.35 -13.95 -7.56
CA ASP A 213 7.49 -13.85 -9.00
C ASP A 213 8.95 -14.14 -9.41
N PRO A 214 9.19 -14.97 -10.45
CA PRO A 214 10.55 -15.37 -10.83
C PRO A 214 11.50 -14.20 -11.09
N GLU A 215 11.00 -13.12 -11.68
CA GLU A 215 11.77 -11.88 -11.93
C GLU A 215 12.18 -11.19 -10.62
N VAL A 216 11.27 -11.13 -9.64
CA VAL A 216 11.51 -10.53 -8.32
C VAL A 216 12.53 -11.38 -7.55
N ILE A 217 12.42 -12.71 -7.61
CA ILE A 217 13.38 -13.62 -7.00
C ILE A 217 14.78 -13.44 -7.61
N GLU A 218 14.90 -13.39 -8.93
CA GLU A 218 16.21 -13.25 -9.58
C GLU A 218 16.87 -11.91 -9.24
N LYS A 219 16.09 -10.83 -9.26
CA LYS A 219 16.52 -9.51 -8.83
C LYS A 219 16.95 -9.51 -7.36
N GLY A 220 16.20 -10.17 -6.48
CA GLY A 220 16.57 -10.37 -5.09
C GLY A 220 17.91 -11.09 -4.97
N ARG A 221 18.13 -12.19 -5.71
CA ARG A 221 19.42 -12.91 -5.75
C ARG A 221 20.57 -12.02 -6.19
N PHE A 222 20.37 -11.18 -7.20
CA PHE A 222 21.36 -10.19 -7.63
C PHE A 222 21.70 -9.22 -6.49
N MET A 223 20.68 -8.65 -5.84
CA MET A 223 20.88 -7.74 -4.70
C MET A 223 21.60 -8.40 -3.53
N VAL A 224 21.25 -9.65 -3.19
CA VAL A 224 21.95 -10.42 -2.16
C VAL A 224 23.44 -10.54 -2.46
N ARG A 225 23.81 -10.89 -3.71
CA ARG A 225 25.24 -10.97 -4.12
C ARG A 225 25.94 -9.61 -4.00
N LYS A 226 25.29 -8.53 -4.45
CA LYS A 226 25.83 -7.17 -4.37
C LYS A 226 26.08 -6.72 -2.93
N ILE A 227 25.10 -6.97 -2.05
CA ILE A 227 25.18 -6.62 -0.62
C ILE A 227 26.25 -7.45 0.08
N MET A 228 26.31 -8.77 -0.16
CA MET A 228 27.37 -9.62 0.40
C MET A 228 28.75 -9.16 -0.06
N ALA A 229 28.93 -8.83 -1.34
CA ALA A 229 30.22 -8.34 -1.86
C ALA A 229 30.65 -7.02 -1.18
N TYR A 230 29.71 -6.11 -0.95
CA TYR A 230 30.00 -4.83 -0.26
C TYR A 230 30.43 -5.02 1.20
N PHE A 231 29.77 -5.93 1.93
CA PHE A 231 30.08 -6.19 3.34
C PHE A 231 31.14 -7.29 3.56
N GLY A 232 31.65 -7.91 2.49
CA GLY A 232 32.58 -9.05 2.58
C GLY A 232 31.96 -10.31 3.21
N GLY A 233 30.66 -10.53 3.00
CA GLY A 233 29.93 -11.67 3.57
C GLY A 233 29.91 -12.93 2.69
N THR A 234 29.73 -14.07 3.33
CA THR A 234 29.57 -15.38 2.67
C THR A 234 28.11 -15.82 2.61
N PRO A 235 27.73 -16.80 1.74
CA PRO A 235 26.38 -17.36 1.72
C PRO A 235 25.94 -17.96 3.07
N ALA A 236 26.87 -18.51 3.85
CA ALA A 236 26.59 -19.04 5.18
C ALA A 236 26.25 -17.91 6.16
N GLU A 237 27.02 -16.82 6.15
CA GLU A 237 26.75 -15.63 6.96
C GLU A 237 25.45 -14.93 6.55
N TRP A 238 25.08 -14.94 5.27
CA TRP A 238 23.79 -14.41 4.83
C TRP A 238 22.62 -15.12 5.51
N LYS A 239 22.74 -16.42 5.78
CA LYS A 239 21.73 -17.20 6.52
C LYS A 239 21.89 -17.09 8.05
N ASP A 240 22.85 -16.32 8.55
CA ASP A 240 22.99 -16.01 9.98
C ASP A 240 22.35 -14.65 10.30
N TYR A 241 21.28 -14.67 11.11
CA TYR A 241 20.60 -13.45 11.55
C TYR A 241 21.53 -12.48 12.29
N LYS A 242 22.57 -12.97 12.98
CA LYS A 242 23.52 -12.13 13.71
C LYS A 242 24.39 -11.30 12.77
N TRP A 243 24.72 -11.83 11.59
CA TRP A 243 25.42 -11.08 10.55
C TRP A 243 24.58 -9.90 10.07
N HIS A 244 23.27 -10.09 9.88
CA HIS A 244 22.35 -9.01 9.53
C HIS A 244 22.27 -7.94 10.63
N LEU A 245 22.19 -8.35 11.90
CA LEU A 245 22.18 -7.42 13.04
C LEU A 245 23.48 -6.61 13.15
N LYS A 246 24.63 -7.23 12.86
CA LYS A 246 25.94 -6.57 12.84
C LYS A 246 26.05 -5.55 11.71
N ASN A 247 25.51 -5.86 10.53
CA ASN A 247 25.64 -5.06 9.30
C ASN A 247 24.45 -4.15 9.02
N ILE A 248 23.70 -3.74 10.04
CA ILE A 248 22.58 -2.81 9.86
C ILE A 248 23.06 -1.48 9.28
N ILE A 249 22.40 -1.08 8.20
CA ILE A 249 22.71 0.12 7.42
C ILE A 249 22.07 1.33 8.09
N ARG A 250 22.89 2.34 8.37
CA ARG A 250 22.51 3.58 9.09
C ARG A 250 23.05 4.86 8.46
N LYS A 251 23.69 4.72 7.30
CA LYS A 251 24.36 5.81 6.59
C LYS A 251 23.83 5.89 5.17
N LYS A 252 23.56 7.11 4.71
CA LYS A 252 23.15 7.42 3.34
C LYS A 252 24.18 6.88 2.34
N SER A 253 25.47 7.11 2.61
CA SER A 253 26.56 6.69 1.72
C SER A 253 26.57 5.18 1.47
N THR A 254 26.22 4.36 2.47
CA THR A 254 26.12 2.91 2.28
C THR A 254 24.96 2.54 1.35
N ILE A 255 23.81 3.22 1.47
CA ILE A 255 22.65 2.98 0.59
C ILE A 255 23.00 3.38 -0.84
N GLU A 256 23.62 4.56 -1.05
CA GLU A 256 24.02 5.05 -2.38
C GLU A 256 25.00 4.14 -3.12
N ASN A 257 25.85 3.38 -2.39
CA ASN A 257 26.74 2.40 -3.01
C ASN A 257 26.00 1.13 -3.48
N LEU A 258 24.83 0.84 -2.90
CA LEU A 258 24.09 -0.40 -3.13
C LEU A 258 22.92 -0.21 -4.09
N VAL A 259 22.26 0.95 -4.07
CA VAL A 259 21.09 1.27 -4.90
C VAL A 259 21.12 2.72 -5.35
N GLU A 260 20.50 3.01 -6.50
CA GLU A 260 20.26 4.37 -6.96
C GLU A 260 19.14 5.01 -6.13
N LEU A 261 19.37 6.27 -5.74
CA LEU A 261 18.41 7.07 -4.99
C LEU A 261 17.86 8.19 -5.86
N SER A 262 16.54 8.35 -5.85
CA SER A 262 15.89 9.53 -6.39
C SER A 262 16.34 10.79 -5.63
N GLU A 263 16.17 11.95 -6.24
CA GLU A 263 16.49 13.22 -5.60
C GLU A 263 15.73 13.42 -4.28
N ALA A 264 14.46 12.99 -4.22
CA ALA A 264 13.62 13.10 -3.04
C ALA A 264 14.15 12.23 -1.88
N GLU A 265 14.53 10.98 -2.17
CA GLU A 265 15.09 10.06 -1.16
C GLU A 265 16.45 10.54 -0.66
N ARG A 266 17.31 11.02 -1.58
CA ARG A 266 18.62 11.57 -1.24
C ARG A 266 18.49 12.75 -0.27
N LYS A 267 17.62 13.72 -0.58
CA LYS A 267 17.36 14.88 0.29
C LYS A 267 16.77 14.47 1.65
N GLY A 268 15.89 13.48 1.67
CA GLY A 268 15.31 12.94 2.90
C GLY A 268 16.37 12.33 3.82
N LEU A 269 17.27 11.51 3.28
CA LEU A 269 18.38 10.91 4.01
C LEU A 269 19.42 11.93 4.48
N GLU A 270 19.78 12.91 3.63
CA GLU A 270 20.68 14.02 4.02
C GLU A 270 20.13 14.79 5.22
N MET A 271 18.83 15.13 5.18
CA MET A 271 18.17 15.82 6.28
C MET A 271 18.12 14.95 7.54
N ALA A 272 17.86 13.64 7.39
CA ALA A 272 17.85 12.71 8.51
C ALA A 272 19.22 12.61 9.20
N GLU A 273 20.31 12.54 8.43
CA GLU A 273 21.68 12.56 8.96
C GLU A 273 22.00 13.89 9.65
N ALA A 274 21.69 15.03 9.00
CA ALA A 274 21.95 16.37 9.54
C ALA A 274 21.25 16.61 10.88
N HIS A 275 20.01 16.13 11.04
CA HIS A 275 19.22 16.31 12.25
C HIS A 275 19.23 15.10 13.20
N ARG A 276 20.08 14.10 12.94
CA ARG A 276 20.20 12.88 13.76
C ARG A 276 18.84 12.20 13.96
N VAL A 277 18.04 12.10 12.89
CA VAL A 277 16.84 11.27 12.86
C VAL A 277 17.27 9.85 12.48
N PRO A 278 17.08 8.86 13.37
CA PRO A 278 17.59 7.52 13.12
C PRO A 278 16.81 6.84 12.01
N PHE A 279 17.53 6.18 11.10
CA PHE A 279 17.00 5.16 10.22
C PHE A 279 17.89 3.92 10.32
N GLN A 280 17.29 2.75 10.18
CA GLN A 280 17.98 1.46 10.22
C GLN A 280 17.36 0.55 9.19
N ILE A 281 18.19 -0.04 8.32
CA ILE A 281 17.76 -0.98 7.29
C ILE A 281 18.63 -2.23 7.42
N THR A 282 18.01 -3.39 7.45
CA THR A 282 18.74 -4.66 7.47
C THR A 282 19.28 -4.97 6.06
N PRO A 283 20.42 -5.67 5.93
CA PRO A 283 20.90 -6.10 4.62
C PRO A 283 19.85 -6.95 3.88
N TYR A 284 19.14 -7.83 4.59
CA TYR A 284 18.06 -8.62 4.00
C TYR A 284 16.94 -7.76 3.42
N TYR A 285 16.41 -6.79 4.17
CA TYR A 285 15.32 -5.95 3.65
C TYR A 285 15.77 -5.05 2.50
N LEU A 286 17.03 -4.56 2.52
CA LEU A 286 17.58 -3.82 1.37
C LEU A 286 17.61 -4.69 0.11
N SER A 287 17.72 -6.02 0.22
CA SER A 287 17.69 -6.90 -0.95
C SER A 287 16.35 -6.91 -1.70
N LEU A 288 15.28 -6.38 -1.09
CA LEU A 288 13.98 -6.19 -1.73
C LEU A 288 13.95 -4.98 -2.67
N PHE A 289 14.97 -4.11 -2.62
CA PHE A 289 15.00 -2.89 -3.40
C PHE A 289 15.30 -3.17 -4.87
N ASP A 290 14.84 -2.26 -5.72
CA ASP A 290 15.37 -2.05 -7.04
C ASP A 290 16.73 -1.36 -7.00
N PRO A 291 17.75 -1.92 -7.68
CA PRO A 291 18.98 -1.20 -7.96
C PRO A 291 18.73 0.16 -8.61
N HIS A 292 17.69 0.28 -9.46
CA HIS A 292 17.37 1.49 -10.20
C HIS A 292 16.15 2.21 -9.60
N SER A 293 16.25 3.52 -9.38
CA SER A 293 15.18 4.31 -8.76
C SER A 293 13.93 4.48 -9.63
N ASP A 294 14.06 4.27 -10.94
CA ASP A 294 13.05 4.71 -11.91
C ASP A 294 11.96 3.66 -12.18
N SER A 295 12.12 2.42 -11.69
CA SER A 295 11.13 1.38 -11.92
C SER A 295 9.82 1.63 -11.16
N GLY A 296 9.89 2.32 -10.01
CA GLY A 296 8.77 2.61 -9.12
C GLY A 296 8.10 1.38 -8.49
N ARG A 297 8.51 0.16 -8.85
CA ARG A 297 7.87 -1.10 -8.42
C ARG A 297 8.15 -1.43 -6.96
N ASP A 298 9.29 -0.97 -6.44
CA ASP A 298 9.72 -1.17 -5.04
C ASP A 298 9.43 0.08 -4.16
N ALA A 299 8.73 1.09 -4.70
CA ALA A 299 8.43 2.32 -3.96
C ALA A 299 7.72 2.04 -2.62
N ILE A 300 6.86 1.02 -2.60
CA ILE A 300 6.18 0.54 -1.39
C ILE A 300 7.13 0.00 -0.32
N VAL A 301 8.22 -0.70 -0.67
CA VAL A 301 9.18 -1.21 0.33
C VAL A 301 10.18 -0.11 0.74
N ARG A 302 10.55 0.77 -0.19
CA ARG A 302 11.43 1.92 0.03
C ARG A 302 10.84 2.94 0.99
N ALA A 303 9.60 3.38 0.74
CA ALA A 303 8.92 4.40 1.53
C ALA A 303 8.72 4.02 3.01
N GLN A 304 8.79 2.73 3.31
CA GLN A 304 8.68 2.25 4.68
C GLN A 304 9.94 2.48 5.51
N VAL A 305 11.12 2.63 4.89
CA VAL A 305 12.41 2.70 5.61
C VAL A 305 13.27 3.90 5.23
N LEU A 306 13.02 4.51 4.07
CA LEU A 306 13.69 5.74 3.64
C LEU A 306 12.90 6.95 4.16
N PRO A 307 13.47 7.74 5.10
CA PRO A 307 12.78 8.91 5.65
C PRO A 307 12.58 9.97 4.57
N SER A 308 11.35 10.47 4.43
CA SER A 308 11.07 11.62 3.56
C SER A 308 11.49 12.93 4.21
N LYS A 309 11.72 13.97 3.41
CA LYS A 309 12.00 15.32 3.92
C LYS A 309 10.91 15.80 4.88
N GLN A 310 9.64 15.58 4.52
CA GLN A 310 8.48 15.98 5.32
C GLN A 310 8.48 15.26 6.68
N TYR A 311 8.76 13.96 6.69
CA TYR A 311 8.87 13.18 7.92
C TYR A 311 9.94 13.76 8.85
N VAL A 312 11.14 14.00 8.32
CA VAL A 312 12.25 14.55 9.11
C VAL A 312 11.90 15.94 9.65
N GLN A 313 11.32 16.80 8.82
CA GLN A 313 10.87 18.13 9.21
C GLN A 313 9.88 18.07 10.38
N SER A 314 8.87 17.21 10.32
CA SER A 314 7.90 17.05 11.41
C SER A 314 8.55 16.55 12.71
N VAL A 315 9.54 15.67 12.64
CA VAL A 315 10.30 15.21 13.82
C VAL A 315 11.13 16.35 14.40
N VAL A 316 11.78 17.15 13.57
CA VAL A 316 12.59 18.31 14.00
C VAL A 316 11.72 19.37 14.67
N GLU A 317 10.61 19.73 14.05
CA GLU A 317 9.64 20.69 14.61
C GLU A 317 9.10 20.22 15.95
N ALA A 318 8.78 18.93 16.07
CA ALA A 318 8.31 18.38 17.34
C ALA A 318 9.38 18.45 18.44
N ARG A 319 10.66 18.15 18.11
CA ARG A 319 11.78 18.29 19.06
C ARG A 319 12.00 19.74 19.49
N GLN A 320 11.84 20.71 18.59
CA GLN A 320 12.03 22.14 18.88
C GLN A 320 10.88 22.73 19.71
N THR A 321 9.64 22.36 19.40
CA THR A 321 8.44 22.88 20.06
C THR A 321 8.08 22.14 21.35
N GLY A 322 8.74 21.00 21.62
CA GLY A 322 8.35 20.10 22.71
C GLY A 322 7.02 19.38 22.45
N LYS A 323 6.51 19.40 21.22
CA LYS A 323 5.30 18.68 20.83
C LYS A 323 5.53 17.18 21.01
N SER A 324 4.65 16.54 21.78
CA SER A 324 4.69 15.09 21.95
C SER A 324 4.49 14.37 20.62
N LEU A 325 5.35 13.41 20.34
CA LEU A 325 5.21 12.45 19.23
C LEU A 325 4.55 11.14 19.69
N ASP A 326 4.08 11.07 20.94
CA ASP A 326 3.29 9.96 21.48
C ASP A 326 1.83 10.06 21.00
N PHE A 327 1.61 9.72 19.72
CA PHE A 327 0.29 9.81 19.08
C PHE A 327 -0.78 8.94 19.74
N MET A 328 -0.36 7.91 20.48
CA MET A 328 -1.25 6.92 21.09
C MET A 328 -1.45 7.14 22.60
N GLY A 329 -0.79 8.14 23.20
CA GLY A 329 -0.82 8.37 24.64
C GLY A 329 -0.32 7.16 25.43
N GLU A 330 0.73 6.47 24.96
CA GLU A 330 1.29 5.33 25.67
C GLU A 330 1.85 5.71 27.04
N ASN A 331 2.36 6.94 27.20
CA ASN A 331 2.84 7.43 28.49
C ASN A 331 1.73 7.53 29.54
N SER A 332 0.55 8.07 29.17
CA SER A 332 -0.57 8.21 30.11
C SER A 332 -1.27 6.89 30.41
N THR A 333 -1.01 5.84 29.61
CA THR A 333 -1.57 4.50 29.77
C THR A 333 -0.52 3.49 30.26
N SER A 334 0.59 3.97 30.82
CA SER A 334 1.69 3.18 31.35
C SER A 334 1.69 3.17 32.89
N PRO A 335 1.08 2.17 33.56
CA PRO A 335 1.02 2.13 35.02
C PRO A 335 2.41 1.99 35.67
N ILE A 336 3.34 1.31 34.99
CA ILE A 336 4.75 1.17 35.37
C ILE A 336 5.61 1.07 34.10
N LYS A 337 6.90 1.37 34.22
CA LYS A 337 7.85 1.26 33.09
C LYS A 337 7.81 -0.15 32.49
N GLY A 338 7.70 -0.22 31.16
CA GLY A 338 7.64 -1.48 30.41
C GLY A 338 6.24 -2.05 30.20
N ILE A 339 5.20 -1.45 30.80
CA ILE A 339 3.81 -1.86 30.61
C ILE A 339 3.01 -0.73 29.97
N THR A 340 2.20 -1.06 28.96
CA THR A 340 1.11 -0.19 28.49
C THR A 340 -0.19 -0.95 28.59
N ARG A 341 -1.18 -0.42 29.32
CA ARG A 341 -2.50 -1.04 29.50
C ARG A 341 -3.60 -0.06 29.11
N ARG A 342 -4.29 -0.38 28.01
CA ARG A 342 -5.42 0.42 27.49
C ARG A 342 -6.75 -0.30 27.56
N TYR A 343 -6.72 -1.62 27.73
CA TYR A 343 -7.88 -2.49 27.71
C TYR A 343 -8.00 -3.27 29.00
N ILE A 344 -9.20 -3.80 29.25
CA ILE A 344 -9.54 -4.46 30.50
C ILE A 344 -8.69 -5.71 30.77
N GLN A 345 -8.47 -6.55 29.75
CA GLN A 345 -7.77 -7.85 29.86
C GLN A 345 -6.46 -7.95 29.06
N VAL A 346 -6.16 -6.94 28.25
CA VAL A 346 -5.01 -6.94 27.33
C VAL A 346 -4.00 -5.90 27.75
N LEU A 347 -2.72 -6.28 27.77
CA LEU A 347 -1.62 -5.35 27.96
C LEU A 347 -0.47 -5.58 26.99
N ILE A 348 0.37 -4.55 26.89
CA ILE A 348 1.64 -4.57 26.18
C ILE A 348 2.78 -4.69 27.20
N LEU A 349 3.68 -5.64 26.97
CA LEU A 349 4.98 -5.73 27.63
C LEU A 349 6.05 -5.26 26.62
N LYS A 350 6.66 -4.10 26.88
CA LYS A 350 7.75 -3.54 26.07
C LYS A 350 9.06 -4.23 26.46
N ALA A 351 9.36 -5.34 25.79
CA ALA A 351 10.51 -6.19 26.07
C ALA A 351 11.84 -5.63 25.55
N PHE A 352 11.79 -4.76 24.54
CA PHE A 352 12.97 -4.23 23.87
C PHE A 352 12.69 -2.85 23.27
N ASP A 353 13.64 -1.92 23.34
CA ASP A 353 13.42 -0.50 22.96
C ASP A 353 14.05 -0.13 21.60
N SER A 354 14.26 -1.12 20.72
CA SER A 354 14.80 -0.92 19.37
C SER A 354 14.35 -1.98 18.38
N CYS A 355 14.57 -1.74 17.09
CA CYS A 355 14.26 -2.67 16.01
C CYS A 355 15.49 -2.87 15.13
N PRO A 356 15.66 -4.03 14.46
CA PRO A 356 16.66 -4.21 13.41
C PRO A 356 16.42 -3.28 12.22
N GLN A 357 15.18 -2.89 12.01
CA GLN A 357 14.74 -1.96 10.99
C GLN A 357 13.77 -0.94 11.59
N ILE A 358 13.98 0.34 11.31
CA ILE A 358 13.08 1.41 11.78
C ILE A 358 12.13 1.77 10.63
N CYS A 359 10.84 1.49 10.83
CA CYS A 359 9.81 1.93 9.90
C CYS A 359 9.58 3.44 10.05
N VAL A 360 9.46 4.17 8.93
CA VAL A 360 9.18 5.63 8.92
C VAL A 360 7.83 5.94 9.59
N TYR A 361 6.86 5.04 9.45
CA TYR A 361 5.53 5.14 10.05
C TYR A 361 5.44 4.53 11.46
N CYS A 362 6.59 4.20 12.10
CA CYS A 362 6.59 3.58 13.42
C CYS A 362 6.00 4.52 14.48
N GLN A 363 4.98 4.03 15.20
CA GLN A 363 4.29 4.76 16.28
C GLN A 363 5.20 5.09 17.47
N ARG A 364 6.35 4.41 17.59
CA ARG A 364 7.33 4.57 18.68
C ARG A 364 8.65 5.17 18.21
N ASN A 365 8.73 5.70 16.99
CA ASN A 365 9.94 6.31 16.44
C ASN A 365 10.57 7.39 17.36
N TRP A 366 9.76 8.00 18.23
CA TRP A 366 10.15 8.99 19.23
C TRP A 366 10.82 8.41 20.49
N GLU A 367 10.58 7.14 20.79
CA GLU A 367 11.09 6.41 21.95
C GLU A 367 12.24 5.45 21.55
N LEU A 368 12.23 4.94 20.31
CA LEU A 368 13.20 3.95 19.84
C LEU A 368 14.61 4.54 19.77
N LYS A 369 15.56 3.80 20.35
CA LYS A 369 16.99 4.08 20.23
C LYS A 369 17.58 3.30 19.07
N GLY A 370 18.71 3.75 18.53
CA GLY A 370 19.50 2.91 17.64
C GLY A 370 19.92 1.63 18.37
N LEU A 371 20.05 0.50 17.65
CA LEU A 371 20.35 -0.79 18.29
C LEU A 371 21.61 -0.75 19.16
N CYS A 372 22.66 -0.05 18.71
CA CYS A 372 23.91 0.10 19.46
C CYS A 372 23.77 0.91 20.77
N GLN A 373 22.65 1.61 20.97
CA GLN A 373 22.37 2.45 22.13
C GLN A 373 21.34 1.82 23.08
N THR A 374 20.84 0.62 22.73
CA THR A 374 19.75 -0.02 23.44
C THR A 374 20.29 -0.88 24.58
N ARG A 375 19.65 -0.79 25.75
CA ARG A 375 19.96 -1.65 26.90
C ARG A 375 18.68 -2.29 27.39
N VAL A 376 18.69 -3.61 27.48
CA VAL A 376 17.60 -4.37 28.10
C VAL A 376 17.76 -4.30 29.60
N GLU A 377 16.92 -3.53 30.26
CA GLU A 377 16.90 -3.47 31.73
C GLU A 377 16.12 -4.67 32.28
N ARG A 378 16.81 -5.79 32.53
CA ARG A 378 16.19 -7.03 33.05
C ARG A 378 15.38 -6.78 34.33
N ASN A 379 15.83 -5.88 35.21
CA ASN A 379 15.11 -5.50 36.43
C ASN A 379 13.77 -4.81 36.13
N THR A 380 13.72 -3.96 35.10
CA THR A 380 12.48 -3.30 34.67
C THR A 380 11.49 -4.32 34.14
N LEU A 381 11.94 -5.27 33.31
CA LEU A 381 11.09 -6.37 32.84
C LEU A 381 10.65 -7.31 33.96
N GLN A 382 11.52 -7.58 34.94
CA GLN A 382 11.18 -8.38 36.10
C GLN A 382 10.01 -7.76 36.87
N LYS A 383 10.10 -6.47 37.19
CA LYS A 383 9.02 -5.72 37.86
C LYS A 383 7.75 -5.67 37.02
N ALA A 384 7.89 -5.53 35.70
CA ALA A 384 6.76 -5.58 34.79
C ALA A 384 6.04 -6.93 34.85
N ILE A 385 6.76 -8.04 34.79
CA ILE A 385 6.19 -9.39 34.86
C ILE A 385 5.57 -9.67 36.24
N GLU A 386 6.20 -9.21 37.33
CA GLU A 386 5.63 -9.30 38.69
C GLU A 386 4.30 -8.54 38.80
N TRP A 387 4.22 -7.35 38.19
CA TRP A 387 2.99 -6.58 38.15
C TRP A 387 1.89 -7.30 37.36
N ILE A 388 2.24 -7.96 36.24
CA ILE A 388 1.31 -8.81 35.49
C ILE A 388 0.80 -9.94 36.39
N ALA A 389 1.72 -10.66 37.07
CA ALA A 389 1.38 -11.77 37.93
C ALA A 389 0.47 -11.37 39.12
N ALA A 390 0.60 -10.14 39.62
CA ALA A 390 -0.26 -9.60 40.67
C ALA A 390 -1.66 -9.21 40.16
N ASN A 391 -1.85 -8.98 38.85
CA ASN A 391 -3.07 -8.45 38.27
C ASN A 391 -3.93 -9.53 37.59
N ARG A 392 -4.78 -10.20 38.36
CA ARG A 392 -5.62 -11.34 37.91
C ARG A 392 -6.61 -11.03 36.76
N ASN A 393 -6.84 -9.75 36.46
CA ASN A 393 -7.75 -9.33 35.38
C ASN A 393 -7.07 -9.30 34.01
N ILE A 394 -5.76 -9.57 33.91
CA ILE A 394 -5.04 -9.66 32.64
C ILE A 394 -5.13 -11.09 32.14
N GLU A 395 -5.41 -11.28 30.86
CA GLU A 395 -5.45 -12.61 30.24
C GLU A 395 -4.58 -12.70 28.98
N ASP A 396 -4.30 -11.56 28.33
CA ASP A 396 -3.53 -11.44 27.09
C ASP A 396 -2.37 -10.45 27.25
N VAL A 397 -1.15 -10.95 27.01
CA VAL A 397 0.08 -10.16 27.02
C VAL A 397 0.68 -10.12 25.63
N LEU A 398 0.84 -8.92 25.07
CA LEU A 398 1.59 -8.66 23.84
C LEU A 398 3.03 -8.27 24.16
N ILE A 399 3.97 -9.17 23.87
CA ILE A 399 5.42 -8.90 23.92
C ILE A 399 5.80 -8.09 22.68
N THR A 400 6.24 -6.85 22.89
CA THR A 400 6.61 -5.90 21.82
C THR A 400 7.62 -4.86 22.35
N GLY A 401 7.47 -3.58 21.99
CA GLY A 401 8.39 -2.48 22.20
C GLY A 401 8.81 -1.97 20.83
N GLY A 402 10.08 -2.16 20.49
CA GLY A 402 10.56 -2.29 19.13
C GLY A 402 10.29 -3.70 18.59
N ASP A 403 11.34 -4.51 18.43
CA ASP A 403 11.21 -5.91 17.98
C ASP A 403 11.81 -6.91 18.99
N PRO A 404 10.98 -7.68 19.71
CA PRO A 404 11.43 -8.59 20.76
C PRO A 404 12.24 -9.76 20.24
N LEU A 405 12.11 -10.15 18.96
CA LEU A 405 12.94 -11.22 18.40
C LEU A 405 14.37 -10.79 18.08
N THR A 406 14.72 -9.53 18.35
CA THR A 406 16.12 -9.10 18.41
C THR A 406 16.85 -9.67 19.63
N LEU A 407 16.11 -10.02 20.68
CA LEU A 407 16.63 -10.67 21.87
C LEU A 407 17.14 -12.08 21.53
N ASP A 408 18.19 -12.52 22.21
CA ASP A 408 18.67 -13.89 22.07
C ASP A 408 17.68 -14.91 22.64
N ASP A 409 17.86 -16.18 22.27
CA ASP A 409 16.96 -17.26 22.68
C ASP A 409 16.91 -17.43 24.21
N ASN A 410 18.02 -17.18 24.92
CA ASN A 410 18.06 -17.36 26.38
C ASN A 410 17.23 -16.28 27.09
N PHE A 411 17.30 -15.04 26.61
CA PHE A 411 16.50 -13.96 27.15
C PHE A 411 15.02 -14.13 26.79
N MET A 412 14.73 -14.61 25.58
CA MET A 412 13.35 -14.93 25.21
C MET A 412 12.79 -16.08 26.06
N ALA A 413 13.57 -17.14 26.29
CA ALA A 413 13.22 -18.23 27.18
C ALA A 413 12.87 -17.72 28.58
N TRP A 414 13.69 -16.81 29.13
CA TRP A 414 13.47 -16.23 30.45
C TRP A 414 12.15 -15.44 30.54
N ILE A 415 11.79 -14.66 29.51
CA ILE A 415 10.49 -13.95 29.48
C ILE A 415 9.34 -14.96 29.43
N LEU A 416 9.40 -15.90 28.49
CA LEU A 416 8.32 -16.88 28.26
C LEU A 416 8.14 -17.82 29.45
N GLU A 417 9.23 -18.22 30.11
CA GLU A 417 9.16 -19.03 31.33
C GLU A 417 8.39 -18.31 32.43
N ARG A 418 8.71 -17.04 32.67
CA ARG A 418 8.07 -16.28 33.75
C ARG A 418 6.62 -15.97 33.46
N LEU A 419 6.30 -15.52 32.25
CA LEU A 419 4.90 -15.35 31.83
C LEU A 419 4.16 -16.70 31.84
N GLY A 420 4.86 -17.77 31.48
CA GLY A 420 4.34 -19.13 31.45
C GLY A 420 4.01 -19.71 32.84
N ARG A 421 4.53 -19.12 33.92
CA ARG A 421 4.17 -19.48 35.30
C ARG A 421 2.92 -18.74 35.81
N ILE A 422 2.37 -17.81 35.03
CA ILE A 422 1.20 -17.03 35.43
C ILE A 422 -0.07 -17.74 34.96
N ASP A 423 -0.82 -18.32 35.90
CA ASP A 423 -1.96 -19.20 35.61
C ASP A 423 -3.11 -18.51 34.86
N HIS A 424 -3.34 -17.21 35.13
CA HIS A 424 -4.44 -16.46 34.53
C HIS A 424 -4.14 -15.97 33.10
N LEU A 425 -2.90 -16.11 32.61
CA LEU A 425 -2.56 -15.76 31.23
C LEU A 425 -2.97 -16.87 30.26
N GLN A 426 -4.00 -16.57 29.47
CA GLN A 426 -4.54 -17.44 28.43
C GLN A 426 -3.87 -17.22 27.08
N ARG A 427 -3.29 -16.03 26.84
CA ARG A 427 -2.61 -15.73 25.57
C ARG A 427 -1.32 -14.92 25.77
N ILE A 428 -0.26 -15.35 25.11
CA ILE A 428 0.99 -14.60 24.97
C ILE A 428 1.24 -14.37 23.48
N ARG A 429 1.28 -13.12 23.07
CA ARG A 429 1.47 -12.74 21.66
C ARG A 429 2.85 -12.13 21.48
N ILE A 430 3.58 -12.56 20.46
CA ILE A 430 4.88 -12.00 20.11
C ILE A 430 4.70 -11.13 18.86
N SER A 431 4.71 -9.81 19.04
CA SER A 431 4.66 -8.87 17.91
C SER A 431 6.06 -8.70 17.35
N THR A 432 6.27 -9.01 16.08
CA THR A 432 7.61 -8.95 15.47
C THR A 432 7.54 -8.71 13.98
N ARG A 433 8.47 -7.91 13.44
CA ARG A 433 8.68 -7.72 12.01
C ARG A 433 9.85 -8.55 11.49
N VAL A 434 10.48 -9.36 12.33
CA VAL A 434 11.63 -10.20 11.97
C VAL A 434 11.36 -11.12 10.77
N PRO A 435 10.19 -11.76 10.58
CA PRO A 435 9.95 -12.57 9.38
C PRO A 435 10.10 -11.79 8.05
N VAL A 436 9.87 -10.49 8.07
CA VAL A 436 10.03 -9.58 6.92
C VAL A 436 11.45 -9.04 6.82
N THR A 437 12.10 -8.78 7.96
CA THR A 437 13.35 -8.01 8.01
C THR A 437 14.59 -8.89 8.13
N ILE A 438 14.52 -10.02 8.83
CA ILE A 438 15.61 -10.99 9.00
C ILE A 438 14.99 -12.39 9.22
N PRO A 439 14.38 -13.03 8.20
CA PRO A 439 13.65 -14.29 8.38
C PRO A 439 14.49 -15.43 8.99
N PHE A 440 15.82 -15.37 8.82
CA PHE A 440 16.75 -16.35 9.38
C PHE A 440 16.80 -16.40 10.91
N ARG A 441 16.25 -15.39 11.61
CA ARG A 441 16.09 -15.42 13.06
C ARG A 441 15.04 -16.45 13.51
N ILE A 442 14.13 -16.84 12.61
CA ILE A 442 13.14 -17.89 12.83
C ILE A 442 13.77 -19.25 12.55
N THR A 443 14.59 -19.68 13.50
CA THR A 443 15.28 -20.99 13.51
C THR A 443 14.40 -22.06 14.15
N GLU A 444 14.67 -23.33 13.86
CA GLU A 444 14.01 -24.45 14.56
C GLU A 444 14.16 -24.32 16.07
N LYS A 445 15.38 -24.02 16.56
CA LYS A 445 15.64 -23.82 17.99
C LYS A 445 14.75 -22.74 18.63
N LEU A 446 14.54 -21.60 17.95
CA LEU A 446 13.64 -20.56 18.46
C LEU A 446 12.20 -21.06 18.50
N ILE A 447 11.77 -21.76 17.45
CA ILE A 447 10.40 -22.25 17.35
C ILE A 447 10.11 -23.36 18.36
N ASP A 448 11.05 -24.29 18.58
CA ASP A 448 10.97 -25.32 19.63
C ASP A 448 10.88 -24.65 21.01
N LEU A 449 11.69 -23.63 21.26
CA LEU A 449 11.64 -22.85 22.49
C LEU A 449 10.26 -22.21 22.69
N VAL A 450 9.76 -21.48 21.70
CA VAL A 450 8.49 -20.75 21.80
C VAL A 450 7.32 -21.72 21.93
N SER A 451 7.28 -22.78 21.11
CA SER A 451 6.22 -23.79 21.12
C SER A 451 6.18 -24.61 22.41
N SER A 452 7.31 -24.80 23.10
CA SER A 452 7.32 -25.48 24.42
C SER A 452 6.44 -24.80 25.49
N TYR A 453 6.15 -23.51 25.33
CA TYR A 453 5.26 -22.75 26.22
C TYR A 453 3.81 -22.67 25.71
N HIS A 454 3.54 -23.18 24.50
CA HIS A 454 2.22 -23.26 23.93
C HIS A 454 1.49 -24.49 24.47
N LYS A 455 0.34 -24.29 25.12
CA LYS A 455 -0.47 -25.35 25.72
C LYS A 455 -1.90 -25.22 25.22
N LEU A 456 -2.26 -26.02 24.21
CA LEU A 456 -3.62 -26.01 23.64
C LEU A 456 -4.69 -26.16 24.73
N GLY A 457 -5.75 -25.36 24.64
CA GLY A 457 -6.85 -25.33 25.60
C GLY A 457 -6.56 -24.60 26.93
N SER A 458 -5.34 -24.15 27.18
CA SER A 458 -5.00 -23.39 28.41
C SER A 458 -4.19 -22.12 28.16
N ARG A 459 -3.18 -22.17 27.29
CA ARG A 459 -2.36 -21.02 26.90
C ARG A 459 -1.96 -21.03 25.44
N GLU A 460 -2.49 -20.07 24.68
CA GLU A 460 -2.10 -19.83 23.30
C GLU A 460 -0.82 -18.98 23.24
N ILE A 461 0.13 -19.38 22.39
CA ILE A 461 1.21 -18.51 21.95
C ILE A 461 1.04 -18.26 20.46
N CYS A 462 1.10 -17.00 20.06
CA CYS A 462 0.97 -16.65 18.65
C CYS A 462 1.93 -15.53 18.24
N PHE A 463 2.21 -15.45 16.95
CA PHE A 463 2.98 -14.38 16.36
C PHE A 463 2.05 -13.34 15.72
N VAL A 464 2.39 -12.06 15.89
CA VAL A 464 1.78 -10.94 15.17
C VAL A 464 2.85 -10.32 14.29
N THR A 465 2.80 -10.61 13.00
CA THR A 465 3.73 -10.10 11.99
C THR A 465 3.29 -8.76 11.44
N HIS A 466 4.13 -8.18 10.59
CA HIS A 466 3.94 -6.85 10.04
C HIS A 466 4.45 -6.76 8.60
N PHE A 467 3.80 -7.54 7.72
CA PHE A 467 3.93 -7.48 6.26
C PHE A 467 3.04 -6.35 5.73
N GLU A 468 3.63 -5.52 4.88
CA GLU A 468 3.02 -4.31 4.32
C GLU A 468 2.89 -4.37 2.80
N SER A 469 3.59 -5.29 2.15
CA SER A 469 3.64 -5.45 0.69
C SER A 469 3.76 -6.92 0.28
N PRO A 470 3.12 -7.34 -0.83
CA PRO A 470 3.37 -8.64 -1.44
C PRO A 470 4.85 -8.90 -1.79
N LEU A 471 5.64 -7.85 -2.04
CA LEU A 471 7.09 -7.97 -2.29
C LEU A 471 7.87 -8.47 -1.06
N GLU A 472 7.33 -8.29 0.14
CA GLU A 472 7.94 -8.79 1.38
C GLU A 472 7.73 -10.30 1.55
N MET A 473 6.80 -10.91 0.81
CA MET A 473 6.50 -12.35 0.83
C MET A 473 7.49 -13.15 -0.02
N THR A 474 8.77 -13.14 0.37
CA THR A 474 9.82 -13.88 -0.33
C THR A 474 9.85 -15.37 0.07
N PRO A 475 10.55 -16.24 -0.68
CA PRO A 475 10.75 -17.64 -0.28
C PRO A 475 11.34 -17.80 1.13
N ASP A 476 12.30 -16.96 1.52
CA ASP A 476 12.92 -17.00 2.85
C ASP A 476 11.94 -16.58 3.96
N ALA A 477 11.13 -15.54 3.70
CA ALA A 477 10.10 -15.10 4.62
C ALA A 477 9.00 -16.16 4.79
N LEU A 478 8.54 -16.77 3.69
CA LEU A 478 7.55 -17.84 3.74
C LEU A 478 8.08 -19.10 4.41
N ALA A 479 9.36 -19.44 4.26
CA ALA A 479 9.97 -20.54 5.01
C ALA A 479 9.94 -20.27 6.52
N ALA A 480 10.19 -19.03 6.96
CA ALA A 480 10.05 -18.63 8.36
C ALA A 480 8.60 -18.74 8.84
N ILE A 481 7.62 -18.30 8.04
CA ILE A 481 6.19 -18.45 8.37
C ILE A 481 5.79 -19.93 8.45
N GLN A 482 6.28 -20.75 7.52
CA GLN A 482 5.98 -22.18 7.48
C GLN A 482 6.47 -22.89 8.75
N ARG A 483 7.67 -22.55 9.26
CA ARG A 483 8.17 -23.09 10.54
C ARG A 483 7.26 -22.76 11.71
N ILE A 484 6.82 -21.50 11.82
CA ILE A 484 5.88 -21.07 12.87
C ILE A 484 4.59 -21.90 12.80
N ARG A 485 4.00 -22.01 11.60
CA ARG A 485 2.74 -22.74 11.40
C ARG A 485 2.87 -24.24 11.64
N ASN A 486 3.99 -24.86 11.24
CA ASN A 486 4.26 -26.28 11.46
C ASN A 486 4.36 -26.64 12.95
N ALA A 487 4.77 -25.70 13.80
CA ALA A 487 4.79 -25.86 15.25
C ALA A 487 3.41 -25.68 15.90
N GLY A 488 2.33 -25.53 15.11
CA GLY A 488 0.97 -25.35 15.61
C GLY A 488 0.67 -23.95 16.16
N LEU A 489 1.58 -22.98 15.97
CA LEU A 489 1.42 -21.61 16.47
C LEU A 489 0.57 -20.78 15.50
N SER A 490 -0.40 -20.06 16.05
CA SER A 490 -1.20 -19.09 15.29
C SER A 490 -0.31 -17.93 14.82
N ILE A 491 -0.64 -17.39 13.64
CA ILE A 491 0.03 -16.23 13.08
C ILE A 491 -0.99 -15.22 12.54
N TYR A 492 -0.80 -13.97 12.91
CA TYR A 492 -1.62 -12.83 12.48
C TYR A 492 -0.73 -11.83 11.76
N ASN A 493 -1.26 -11.12 10.77
CA ASN A 493 -0.58 -9.98 10.18
C ASN A 493 -1.29 -8.69 10.58
N GLN A 494 -0.55 -7.75 11.16
CA GLN A 494 -1.03 -6.40 11.38
C GLN A 494 -0.46 -5.51 10.27
N GLN A 495 -1.32 -4.91 9.46
CA GLN A 495 -0.91 -4.02 8.38
C GLN A 495 -1.26 -2.57 8.69
N VAL A 496 -0.42 -1.61 8.30
CA VAL A 496 -0.65 -0.17 8.44
C VAL A 496 -0.85 0.45 7.07
N PHE A 497 -2.03 1.02 6.82
CA PHE A 497 -2.28 1.70 5.57
C PHE A 497 -1.50 3.02 5.48
N THR A 498 -0.61 3.08 4.49
CA THR A 498 0.17 4.22 4.04
C THR A 498 -0.27 4.61 2.63
N PHE A 499 0.13 5.79 2.16
CA PHE A 499 -0.15 6.20 0.77
C PHE A 499 0.34 5.19 -0.27
N PHE A 500 1.45 4.50 0.01
CA PHE A 500 2.09 3.58 -0.93
C PHE A 500 1.49 2.17 -0.95
N ASN A 501 0.77 1.75 0.10
CA ASN A 501 0.20 0.40 0.18
C ASN A 501 -1.34 0.38 0.21
N SER A 502 -1.98 1.55 0.19
CA SER A 502 -3.43 1.71 0.14
C SER A 502 -3.99 1.90 -1.28
N ARG A 503 -3.17 1.73 -2.32
CA ARG A 503 -3.67 1.71 -3.70
C ARG A 503 -4.48 0.43 -3.91
N ARG A 504 -5.55 0.56 -4.69
CA ARG A 504 -6.52 -0.52 -4.90
C ARG A 504 -5.83 -1.77 -5.46
N PHE A 505 -5.97 -2.90 -4.77
CA PHE A 505 -5.44 -4.23 -5.14
C PHE A 505 -3.92 -4.43 -4.98
N GLU A 506 -3.18 -3.45 -4.45
CA GLU A 506 -1.73 -3.59 -4.21
C GLU A 506 -1.41 -4.37 -2.92
N THR A 507 -2.39 -4.48 -2.02
CA THR A 507 -2.32 -5.25 -0.79
C THR A 507 -3.54 -6.18 -0.72
N PHE A 508 -3.31 -7.49 -0.54
CA PHE A 508 -4.35 -8.52 -0.53
C PHE A 508 -4.10 -9.58 0.55
#